data_AF-A0A3M1TQP2-F1
#
_entry.id   AF-A0A3M1TQP2-F1
#
_cell.length_a   1.000
_cell.length_b   1.000
_cell.length_c   1.000
_cell.angle_alpha   90.00
_cell.angle_beta   90.00
_cell.angle_gamma   90.00
#
_symmetry.space_group_name_H-M   'P 1'
#
loop_
_entity.id
_entity.type
_entity.pdbx_description
1 polymer ?
#
loop_
_entity_poly.entity_id
_entity_poly.type
_entity_poly.pdbx_seq_one_letter_code
_entity_poly.pdbx_strand_id
1 'polypeptide(L)'
;MRVEPGGGPDEQRLTIARAGVVLLERRAASFDLAPLRVGESLGKVAPGSDLDGDGTPDLAVVEWTGGVHASHRVRVYRLGATLRPLGSARTADPGVAAFERPTAGGPWTLRTHDWTFAGWRAAFACSPAPEVALRFGPHGPRLAWERMRRPLPAAEEAATALRADPAWARGEVPPGLWDAMLEALYAGDAPRAWSLLATAWPPGRPGQDAFRAAFLAQLAQSPYWPELSARLGL
;
A
#
# COMPACT_ATOMS: atom_id res chain seq x y z
N MET A 1 -5.88 15.10 -22.50
CA MET A 1 -4.67 14.55 -21.85
C MET A 1 -3.81 13.88 -22.92
N ARG A 2 -2.49 13.95 -22.80
CA ARG A 2 -1.53 13.30 -23.72
C ARG A 2 -0.32 12.78 -22.93
N VAL A 3 0.21 11.62 -23.31
CA VAL A 3 1.54 11.14 -22.91
C VAL A 3 2.41 11.10 -24.15
N GLU A 4 3.59 11.71 -24.06
CA GLU A 4 4.53 11.91 -25.16
C GLU A 4 5.97 11.65 -24.67
N PRO A 5 6.96 11.48 -25.56
CA PRO A 5 8.36 11.44 -25.15
C PRO A 5 8.80 12.74 -24.43
N GLY A 6 9.48 12.59 -23.29
CA GLY A 6 9.85 13.67 -22.37
C GLY A 6 11.04 14.52 -22.84
N GLY A 7 11.91 13.96 -23.69
CA GLY A 7 13.10 14.63 -24.23
C GLY A 7 14.40 13.90 -23.89
N GLY A 8 14.39 13.01 -22.89
CA GLY A 8 15.42 11.98 -22.67
C GLY A 8 15.06 10.63 -23.31
N PRO A 9 16.03 9.71 -23.47
CA PRO A 9 15.85 8.44 -24.17
C PRO A 9 14.81 7.51 -23.53
N ASP A 10 14.63 7.59 -22.20
CA ASP A 10 13.69 6.76 -21.43
C ASP A 10 12.73 7.61 -20.57
N GLU A 11 12.43 8.84 -20.99
CA GLU A 11 11.53 9.74 -20.27
C GLU A 11 10.22 9.92 -21.04
N GLN A 12 9.10 9.90 -20.33
CA GLN A 12 7.80 10.31 -20.82
C GLN A 12 7.35 11.62 -20.16
N ARG A 13 6.52 12.38 -20.86
CA ARG A 13 5.86 13.60 -20.42
C ARG A 13 4.35 13.39 -20.45
N LEU A 14 3.71 13.55 -19.30
CA LEU A 14 2.27 13.61 -19.14
C LEU A 14 1.80 15.07 -19.17
N THR A 15 0.88 15.38 -20.07
CA THR A 15 0.21 16.68 -20.17
C THR A 15 -1.29 16.53 -19.95
N ILE A 16 -1.82 17.22 -18.94
CA ILE A 16 -3.27 17.39 -18.73
C ILE A 16 -3.61 18.82 -19.13
N ALA A 17 -4.55 18.99 -20.06
CA ALA A 17 -4.95 20.28 -20.61
C ALA A 17 -6.47 20.36 -20.75
N ARG A 18 -7.00 21.58 -20.67
CA ARG A 18 -8.41 21.92 -20.89
C ARG A 18 -8.50 23.06 -21.88
N ALA A 19 -9.28 22.86 -22.95
CA ALA A 19 -9.47 23.87 -24.01
C ALA A 19 -8.15 24.49 -24.52
N GLY A 20 -7.11 23.67 -24.68
CA GLY A 20 -5.78 24.11 -25.12
C GLY A 20 -4.86 24.67 -24.02
N VAL A 21 -5.37 24.97 -22.82
CA VAL A 21 -4.58 25.43 -21.69
C VAL A 21 -4.01 24.24 -20.91
N VAL A 22 -2.69 24.20 -20.75
CA VAL A 22 -2.01 23.17 -19.94
C VAL A 22 -2.27 23.42 -18.46
N LEU A 23 -2.83 22.42 -17.79
CA LEU A 23 -3.14 22.44 -16.34
C LEU A 23 -2.09 21.68 -15.52
N LEU A 24 -1.44 20.67 -16.11
CA LEU A 24 -0.37 19.91 -15.50
C LEU A 24 0.58 19.42 -16.58
N GLU A 25 1.88 19.56 -16.31
CA GLU A 25 2.94 18.85 -17.00
C GLU A 25 3.74 18.05 -15.97
N ARG A 26 4.05 16.79 -16.27
CA ARG A 26 4.88 15.94 -15.42
C ARG A 26 5.77 15.04 -16.26
N ARG A 27 6.97 14.76 -15.75
CA ARG A 27 7.95 13.87 -16.37
C ARG A 27 8.27 12.70 -15.45
N ALA A 28 8.39 11.51 -16.03
CA ALA A 28 8.76 10.27 -15.35
C ALA A 28 9.35 9.28 -16.36
N ALA A 29 9.90 8.16 -15.88
CA ALA A 29 10.44 7.13 -16.76
C ALA A 29 9.34 6.54 -17.67
N SER A 30 8.17 6.24 -17.10
CA SER A 30 6.96 6.02 -17.89
C SER A 30 5.69 6.39 -17.13
N PHE A 31 4.64 6.70 -17.89
CA PHE A 31 3.28 6.85 -17.45
C PHE A 31 2.43 5.80 -18.15
N ASP A 32 1.64 5.09 -17.36
CA ASP A 32 0.53 4.33 -17.89
C ASP A 32 -0.78 5.08 -17.61
N LEU A 33 -1.47 5.41 -18.69
CA LEU A 33 -2.78 6.05 -18.67
C LEU A 33 -3.93 5.04 -18.72
N ALA A 34 -3.65 3.73 -18.81
CA ALA A 34 -4.67 2.70 -18.99
C ALA A 34 -4.29 1.32 -18.39
N PRO A 35 -5.16 0.72 -17.57
CA PRO A 35 -5.73 1.19 -16.31
C PRO A 35 -5.20 0.36 -15.12
N LEU A 36 -5.38 0.89 -13.91
CA LEU A 36 -5.34 0.05 -12.71
C LEU A 36 -6.48 -0.98 -12.79
N ARG A 37 -6.19 -2.23 -12.41
CA ARG A 37 -7.15 -3.35 -12.45
C ARG A 37 -8.38 -3.05 -11.58
N VAL A 38 -9.52 -3.65 -11.91
CA VAL A 38 -10.73 -3.64 -11.08
C VAL A 38 -10.93 -5.03 -10.48
N GLY A 39 -10.57 -5.17 -9.20
CA GLY A 39 -10.52 -6.49 -8.52
C GLY A 39 -9.56 -7.46 -9.20
N GLU A 40 -9.85 -8.77 -9.15
CA GLU A 40 -9.12 -9.83 -9.87
C GLU A 40 -9.41 -9.85 -11.38
N SER A 41 -10.42 -9.10 -11.82
CA SER A 41 -10.81 -9.02 -13.22
C SER A 41 -9.97 -7.97 -13.96
N LEU A 42 -9.75 -8.20 -15.26
CA LEU A 42 -9.17 -7.22 -16.21
C LEU A 42 -10.09 -5.99 -16.45
N GLY A 43 -11.04 -5.73 -15.55
CA GLY A 43 -11.86 -4.52 -15.56
C GLY A 43 -10.98 -3.27 -15.40
N LYS A 44 -11.42 -2.19 -16.03
CA LYS A 44 -10.63 -0.98 -16.25
C LYS A 44 -11.25 0.20 -15.51
N VAL A 45 -10.50 0.90 -14.65
CA VAL A 45 -10.94 2.22 -14.18
C VAL A 45 -10.90 3.18 -15.36
N ALA A 46 -12.07 3.58 -15.84
CA ALA A 46 -12.14 4.51 -16.96
C ALA A 46 -11.74 5.93 -16.52
N PRO A 47 -10.97 6.68 -17.33
CA PRO A 47 -10.81 8.12 -17.11
C PRO A 47 -12.17 8.80 -17.01
N GLY A 48 -12.34 9.65 -15.99
CA GLY A 48 -13.60 10.31 -15.68
C GLY A 48 -14.55 9.51 -14.78
N SER A 49 -14.12 8.35 -14.26
CA SER A 49 -14.86 7.66 -13.19
C SER A 49 -14.86 8.53 -11.92
N ASP A 50 -15.98 8.56 -11.20
CA ASP A 50 -16.07 9.17 -9.87
C ASP A 50 -15.48 8.21 -8.83
N LEU A 51 -14.24 8.47 -8.39
CA LEU A 51 -13.47 7.58 -7.54
C LEU A 51 -13.70 7.85 -6.05
N ASP A 52 -13.98 9.09 -5.67
CA ASP A 52 -14.25 9.46 -4.28
C ASP A 52 -15.73 9.68 -3.93
N GLY A 53 -16.62 9.49 -4.90
CA GLY A 53 -18.07 9.44 -4.72
C GLY A 53 -18.72 10.81 -4.58
N ASP A 54 -18.05 11.89 -5.01
CA ASP A 54 -18.55 13.26 -4.89
C ASP A 54 -19.32 13.76 -6.13
N GLY A 55 -19.46 12.92 -7.15
CA GLY A 55 -20.13 13.23 -8.42
C GLY A 55 -19.25 13.97 -9.44
N THR A 56 -18.01 14.32 -9.10
CA THR A 56 -17.04 14.91 -10.03
C THR A 56 -16.20 13.82 -10.69
N PRO A 57 -15.95 13.87 -12.01
CA PRO A 57 -15.07 12.91 -12.66
C PRO A 57 -13.63 12.98 -12.13
N ASP A 58 -13.00 11.83 -11.90
CA ASP A 58 -11.60 11.70 -11.48
C ASP A 58 -10.73 11.00 -12.54
N LEU A 59 -9.43 11.05 -12.33
CA LEU A 59 -8.41 10.42 -13.15
C LEU A 59 -7.39 9.74 -12.24
N ALA A 60 -7.23 8.43 -12.39
CA ALA A 60 -6.09 7.69 -11.84
C ALA A 60 -4.98 7.55 -12.90
N VAL A 61 -3.74 7.79 -12.51
CA VAL A 61 -2.53 7.66 -13.34
C VAL A 61 -1.55 6.73 -12.62
N VAL A 62 -0.98 5.78 -13.34
CA VAL A 62 0.14 4.97 -12.83
C VAL A 62 1.44 5.56 -13.36
N GLU A 63 2.30 5.98 -12.44
CA GLU A 63 3.63 6.50 -12.73
C GLU A 63 4.66 5.42 -12.38
N TRP A 64 5.51 5.06 -13.34
CA TRP A 64 6.72 4.28 -13.05
C TRP A 64 7.84 5.24 -12.65
N THR A 65 8.35 5.05 -11.44
CA THR A 65 9.36 5.90 -10.83
C THR A 65 10.79 5.46 -11.16
N GLY A 66 10.99 4.45 -12.01
CA GLY A 66 12.30 4.01 -12.50
C GLY A 66 13.16 3.19 -11.51
N GLY A 67 12.58 2.74 -10.40
CA GLY A 67 13.28 1.91 -9.41
C GLY A 67 13.19 0.41 -9.69
N VAL A 68 13.98 -0.38 -8.95
CA VAL A 68 13.76 -1.82 -8.77
C VAL A 68 12.91 -1.98 -7.51
N HIS A 69 11.89 -2.85 -7.50
CA HIS A 69 11.14 -3.25 -6.29
C HIS A 69 10.28 -2.13 -5.64
N ALA A 70 9.00 -2.02 -6.03
CA ALA A 70 8.07 -0.92 -5.68
C ALA A 70 8.29 0.41 -6.36
N SER A 71 8.40 0.30 -7.67
CA SER A 71 8.68 1.37 -8.61
C SER A 71 7.43 2.02 -9.19
N HIS A 72 6.24 1.73 -8.68
CA HIS A 72 5.01 2.31 -9.20
C HIS A 72 4.35 3.24 -8.19
N ARG A 73 3.65 4.23 -8.70
CA ARG A 73 2.87 5.17 -7.92
C ARG A 73 1.55 5.44 -8.60
N VAL A 74 0.46 5.20 -7.87
CA VAL A 74 -0.87 5.64 -8.29
C VAL A 74 -1.04 7.09 -7.86
N ARG A 75 -1.44 7.95 -8.78
CA ARG A 75 -1.84 9.33 -8.51
C ARG A 75 -3.29 9.52 -8.91
N VAL A 76 -4.05 10.20 -8.08
CA VAL A 76 -5.45 10.50 -8.37
C VAL A 76 -5.65 12.01 -8.48
N TYR A 77 -6.35 12.44 -9.51
CA TYR A 77 -6.69 13.83 -9.78
C TYR A 77 -8.19 13.97 -9.99
N ARG A 78 -8.78 15.01 -9.43
CA ARG A 78 -10.14 15.43 -9.74
C ARG A 78 -10.17 16.33 -10.96
N LEU A 79 -11.11 16.06 -11.86
CA LEU A 79 -11.30 16.75 -13.15
C LEU A 79 -12.43 17.80 -13.11
N GLY A 80 -12.63 18.48 -11.96
CA GLY A 80 -13.63 19.54 -11.78
C GLY A 80 -13.28 20.86 -12.50
N ALA A 81 -13.88 21.99 -12.11
CA ALA A 81 -13.58 23.31 -12.69
C ALA A 81 -12.07 23.66 -12.71
N THR A 82 -11.34 23.14 -11.74
CA THR A 82 -9.87 23.12 -11.70
C THR A 82 -9.37 21.69 -11.55
N LEU A 83 -8.22 21.38 -12.14
CA LEU A 83 -7.53 20.12 -11.88
C LEU A 83 -6.99 20.13 -10.44
N ARG A 84 -7.39 19.17 -9.61
CA ARG A 84 -6.96 19.10 -8.20
C ARG A 84 -6.37 17.72 -7.89
N PRO A 85 -5.15 17.62 -7.33
CA PRO A 85 -4.63 16.34 -6.86
C PRO A 85 -5.42 15.86 -5.62
N LEU A 86 -5.86 14.61 -5.64
CA LEU A 86 -6.46 13.91 -4.50
C LEU A 86 -5.44 13.07 -3.72
N GLY A 87 -4.21 12.98 -4.23
CA GLY A 87 -3.08 12.35 -3.55
C GLY A 87 -2.42 11.24 -4.36
N SER A 88 -1.56 10.46 -3.70
CA SER A 88 -0.85 9.35 -4.33
C SER A 88 -0.53 8.23 -3.35
N ALA A 89 -0.43 7.00 -3.85
CA ALA A 89 -0.02 5.82 -3.10
C ALA A 89 1.11 5.09 -3.85
N ARG A 90 2.11 4.59 -3.13
CA ARG A 90 3.16 3.73 -3.70
C ARG A 90 2.63 2.31 -3.90
N THR A 91 3.09 1.66 -4.96
CA THR A 91 2.69 0.30 -5.32
C THR A 91 3.91 -0.48 -5.84
N ALA A 92 3.91 -1.82 -5.68
CA ALA A 92 5.01 -2.67 -6.12
C ALA A 92 5.16 -2.64 -7.66
N ASP A 93 4.26 -3.37 -8.28
CA ASP A 93 4.24 -3.71 -9.70
C ASP A 93 2.87 -3.38 -10.32
N PRO A 94 2.79 -3.22 -11.65
CA PRO A 94 1.52 -3.08 -12.35
C PRO A 94 0.75 -4.40 -12.25
N GLY A 95 -0.30 -4.42 -11.43
CA GLY A 95 -1.13 -5.61 -11.19
C GLY A 95 -1.31 -5.97 -9.72
N VAL A 96 -0.46 -5.42 -8.83
CA VAL A 96 -0.58 -5.56 -7.37
C VAL A 96 -1.52 -4.50 -6.77
N ALA A 97 -1.80 -3.45 -7.53
CA ALA A 97 -2.75 -2.41 -7.14
C ALA A 97 -4.02 -2.47 -8.00
N ALA A 98 -5.17 -2.47 -7.34
CA ALA A 98 -6.47 -2.57 -7.99
C ALA A 98 -7.49 -1.66 -7.31
N PHE A 99 -8.32 -0.99 -8.10
CA PHE A 99 -9.46 -0.24 -7.60
C PHE A 99 -10.68 -1.14 -7.52
N GLU A 100 -11.24 -1.31 -6.33
CA GLU A 100 -12.47 -2.05 -6.10
C GLU A 100 -13.67 -1.12 -6.12
N ARG A 101 -14.66 -1.49 -6.95
CA ARG A 101 -15.92 -0.78 -7.02
C ARG A 101 -16.84 -1.22 -5.88
N PRO A 102 -17.51 -0.30 -5.16
CA PRO A 102 -18.46 -0.68 -4.14
C PRO A 102 -19.75 -1.27 -4.73
N THR A 103 -20.31 -2.25 -4.02
CA THR A 103 -21.52 -3.00 -4.43
C THR A 103 -22.79 -2.15 -4.43
N ALA A 104 -22.87 -1.11 -3.59
CA ALA A 104 -24.08 -0.31 -3.35
C ALA A 104 -23.94 1.18 -3.73
N GLY A 105 -23.00 1.51 -4.63
CA GLY A 105 -22.58 2.89 -4.85
C GLY A 105 -21.67 3.40 -3.71
N GLY A 106 -20.94 4.49 -3.95
CA GLY A 106 -19.96 5.05 -3.02
C GLY A 106 -18.54 5.14 -3.58
N PRO A 107 -17.56 5.56 -2.75
CA PRO A 107 -16.18 5.72 -3.19
C PRO A 107 -15.53 4.38 -3.51
N TRP A 108 -14.71 4.38 -4.56
CA TRP A 108 -13.84 3.26 -4.90
C TRP A 108 -12.74 3.12 -3.85
N THR A 109 -12.22 1.90 -3.73
CA THR A 109 -11.12 1.60 -2.81
C THR A 109 -9.92 1.07 -3.58
N LEU A 110 -8.75 1.70 -3.45
CA LEU A 110 -7.51 1.16 -4.00
C LEU A 110 -6.95 0.11 -3.02
N ARG A 111 -6.89 -1.15 -3.44
CA ARG A 111 -6.06 -2.17 -2.80
C ARG A 111 -4.63 -2.05 -3.29
N THR A 112 -3.68 -2.05 -2.37
CA THR A 112 -2.25 -2.16 -2.65
C THR A 112 -1.54 -2.70 -1.41
N HIS A 113 -0.22 -2.58 -1.31
CA HIS A 113 0.56 -3.11 -0.19
C HIS A 113 1.47 -2.02 0.39
N ASP A 114 1.74 -2.10 1.69
CA ASP A 114 2.72 -1.26 2.35
C ASP A 114 4.12 -1.88 2.25
N TRP A 115 4.93 -1.34 1.35
CA TRP A 115 6.29 -1.78 1.11
C TRP A 115 7.32 -1.21 2.08
N THR A 116 6.90 -0.63 3.21
CA THR A 116 7.81 -0.08 4.23
C THR A 116 8.78 -1.13 4.77
N PHE A 117 8.40 -2.41 4.77
CA PHE A 117 9.22 -3.52 5.25
C PHE A 117 10.08 -4.19 4.15
N ALA A 118 10.04 -3.66 2.92
CA ALA A 118 10.88 -4.13 1.82
C ALA A 118 12.38 -4.04 2.18
N GLY A 119 13.06 -5.20 2.22
CA GLY A 119 14.48 -5.27 2.58
C GLY A 119 14.77 -5.22 4.07
N TRP A 120 13.75 -5.11 4.93
CA TRP A 120 13.95 -5.04 6.38
C TRP A 120 14.04 -6.43 6.97
N ARG A 121 15.27 -6.82 7.38
CA ARG A 121 15.59 -8.13 8.00
C ARG A 121 15.25 -9.36 7.13
N ALA A 122 14.92 -9.14 5.86
CA ALA A 122 14.70 -10.16 4.84
C ALA A 122 15.13 -9.61 3.47
N ALA A 123 15.48 -10.49 2.54
CA ALA A 123 15.61 -10.10 1.14
C ALA A 123 14.26 -9.57 0.61
N PHE A 124 14.29 -8.74 -0.44
CA PHE A 124 13.07 -8.14 -1.00
C PHE A 124 11.99 -9.21 -1.31
N ALA A 125 12.38 -10.31 -1.94
CA ALA A 125 11.49 -11.41 -2.32
C ALA A 125 10.81 -12.12 -1.13
N CYS A 126 11.33 -11.93 0.08
CA CYS A 126 10.80 -12.51 1.31
C CYS A 126 10.30 -11.44 2.29
N SER A 127 10.23 -10.19 1.86
CA SER A 127 9.80 -9.08 2.72
C SER A 127 8.29 -9.06 2.80
N PRO A 128 7.72 -9.10 4.01
CA PRO A 128 6.31 -8.83 4.22
C PRO A 128 5.91 -7.46 3.70
N ALA A 129 4.72 -7.38 3.12
CA ALA A 129 4.12 -6.13 2.68
C ALA A 129 2.63 -6.23 2.96
N PRO A 130 2.12 -5.77 4.12
CA PRO A 130 0.72 -5.95 4.46
C PRO A 130 -0.15 -5.22 3.45
N GLU A 131 -1.28 -5.84 3.10
CA GLU A 131 -2.24 -5.22 2.20
C GLU A 131 -2.87 -3.98 2.85
N VAL A 132 -3.04 -2.93 2.05
CA VAL A 132 -3.73 -1.70 2.44
C VAL A 132 -4.87 -1.42 1.48
N ALA A 133 -5.97 -0.95 2.04
CA ALA A 133 -7.12 -0.48 1.29
C ALA A 133 -7.23 1.03 1.50
N LEU A 134 -7.29 1.81 0.41
CA LEU A 134 -7.25 3.27 0.47
C LEU A 134 -8.46 3.89 -0.21
N ARG A 135 -9.06 4.89 0.43
CA ARG A 135 -10.00 5.82 -0.21
C ARG A 135 -9.30 7.13 -0.50
N PHE A 136 -9.44 7.63 -1.71
CA PHE A 136 -8.99 8.97 -2.07
C PHE A 136 -10.04 10.00 -1.69
N GLY A 137 -9.59 11.23 -1.44
CA GLY A 137 -10.45 12.35 -1.12
C GLY A 137 -9.67 13.66 -1.05
N PRO A 138 -10.31 14.76 -0.65
CA PRO A 138 -9.73 16.10 -0.72
C PRO A 138 -8.49 16.32 0.16
N HIS A 139 -8.24 15.43 1.12
CA HIS A 139 -7.13 15.49 2.08
C HIS A 139 -6.09 14.38 1.87
N GLY A 140 -6.09 13.70 0.72
CA GLY A 140 -5.20 12.57 0.47
C GLY A 140 -5.86 11.21 0.67
N PRO A 141 -5.12 10.12 0.41
CA PRO A 141 -5.58 8.76 0.68
C PRO A 141 -5.74 8.53 2.19
N ARG A 142 -6.82 7.83 2.57
CA ARG A 142 -7.12 7.41 3.95
C ARG A 142 -7.39 5.91 3.99
N LEU A 143 -7.08 5.27 5.11
CA LEU A 143 -7.29 3.83 5.23
C LEU A 143 -8.79 3.49 5.22
N ALA A 144 -9.16 2.57 4.34
CA ALA A 144 -10.48 1.94 4.31
C ALA A 144 -10.48 0.73 5.24
N TRP A 145 -10.41 0.97 6.55
CA TRP A 145 -10.23 -0.06 7.59
C TRP A 145 -11.19 -1.24 7.47
N GLU A 146 -12.44 -0.98 7.15
CA GLU A 146 -13.45 -2.03 7.00
C GLU A 146 -13.15 -2.99 5.82
N ARG A 147 -12.28 -2.59 4.88
CA ARG A 147 -11.79 -3.42 3.77
C ARG A 147 -10.49 -4.16 4.08
N MET A 148 -9.78 -3.74 5.12
CA MET A 148 -8.53 -4.36 5.59
C MET A 148 -8.79 -5.45 6.63
N ARG A 149 -9.99 -5.47 7.23
CA ARG A 149 -10.39 -6.53 8.15
C ARG A 149 -10.55 -7.86 7.42
N ARG A 150 -9.87 -8.88 7.93
CA ARG A 150 -9.99 -10.26 7.47
C ARG A 150 -9.90 -11.24 8.64
N PRO A 151 -10.48 -12.45 8.51
CA PRO A 151 -10.25 -13.50 9.48
C PRO A 151 -8.75 -13.78 9.61
N LEU A 152 -8.25 -13.83 10.84
CA LEU A 152 -6.90 -14.26 11.14
C LEU A 152 -6.96 -15.67 11.74
N PRO A 153 -5.92 -16.51 11.57
CA PRO A 153 -5.82 -17.83 12.23
C PRO A 153 -5.98 -17.74 13.75
N ALA A 154 -5.95 -18.83 14.51
CA ALA A 154 -5.81 -18.69 15.98
C ALA A 154 -4.41 -18.15 16.32
N ALA A 155 -4.28 -17.26 17.32
CA ALA A 155 -2.99 -16.66 17.66
C ALA A 155 -1.98 -17.72 18.14
N GLU A 156 -2.45 -18.69 18.92
CA GLU A 156 -1.62 -19.78 19.45
C GLU A 156 -1.15 -20.74 18.34
N GLU A 157 -2.03 -21.05 17.38
CA GLU A 157 -1.71 -21.88 16.22
C GLU A 157 -0.61 -21.22 15.37
N ALA A 158 -0.82 -19.95 15.02
CA ALA A 158 0.16 -19.17 14.27
C ALA A 158 1.50 -19.07 15.04
N ALA A 159 1.46 -18.79 16.34
CA ALA A 159 2.67 -18.72 17.15
C ALA A 159 3.41 -20.05 17.25
N THR A 160 2.69 -21.17 17.33
CA THR A 160 3.28 -22.52 17.36
C THR A 160 4.04 -22.82 16.06
N ALA A 161 3.41 -22.54 14.91
CA ALA A 161 4.06 -22.70 13.61
C ALA A 161 5.31 -21.81 13.48
N LEU A 162 5.21 -20.54 13.90
CA LEU A 162 6.31 -19.59 13.87
C LEU A 162 7.46 -19.96 14.80
N ARG A 163 7.17 -20.53 15.97
CA ARG A 163 8.19 -21.00 16.91
C ARG A 163 8.99 -22.18 16.36
N ALA A 164 8.38 -22.99 15.49
CA ALA A 164 9.03 -24.14 14.84
C ALA A 164 9.88 -23.74 13.62
N ASP A 165 9.92 -22.46 13.23
CA ASP A 165 10.64 -22.02 12.03
C ASP A 165 12.17 -22.23 12.15
N PRO A 166 12.82 -22.84 11.14
CA PRO A 166 14.26 -23.10 11.16
C PRO A 166 15.15 -21.84 11.20
N ALA A 167 14.62 -20.65 10.88
CA ALA A 167 15.32 -19.38 11.02
C ALA A 167 15.83 -19.17 12.45
N TRP A 168 15.07 -19.64 13.45
CA TRP A 168 15.51 -19.54 14.83
C TRP A 168 16.83 -20.28 15.07
N ALA A 169 17.02 -21.47 14.49
CA ALA A 169 18.25 -22.24 14.62
C ALA A 169 19.47 -21.55 13.96
N ARG A 170 19.23 -20.69 12.97
CA ARG A 170 20.26 -19.87 12.32
C ARG A 170 20.56 -18.55 13.05
N GLY A 171 19.93 -18.30 14.20
CA GLY A 171 20.07 -17.04 14.92
C GLY A 171 19.28 -15.88 14.30
N GLU A 172 18.40 -16.16 13.34
CA GLU A 172 17.54 -15.17 12.67
C GLU A 172 16.16 -15.11 13.35
N VAL A 173 15.43 -14.02 13.11
CA VAL A 173 13.98 -13.94 13.40
C VAL A 173 13.27 -14.28 12.09
N PRO A 174 12.28 -15.20 12.07
CA PRO A 174 11.61 -15.59 10.84
C PRO A 174 10.74 -14.45 10.28
N PRO A 175 10.80 -14.16 8.97
CA PRO A 175 9.94 -13.14 8.33
C PRO A 175 8.45 -13.34 8.56
N GLY A 176 8.01 -14.59 8.62
CA GLY A 176 6.61 -14.92 8.95
C GLY A 176 6.14 -14.36 10.29
N LEU A 177 7.05 -14.10 11.24
CA LEU A 177 6.66 -13.53 12.54
C LEU A 177 6.15 -12.10 12.38
N TRP A 178 6.93 -11.22 11.76
CA TRP A 178 6.47 -9.84 11.58
C TRP A 178 5.44 -9.69 10.46
N ASP A 179 5.39 -10.62 9.50
CA ASP A 179 4.26 -10.73 8.58
C ASP A 179 2.95 -10.90 9.35
N ALA A 180 2.85 -11.92 10.21
CA ALA A 180 1.67 -12.17 11.03
C ALA A 180 1.35 -11.01 12.00
N MET A 181 2.38 -10.34 12.53
CA MET A 181 2.19 -9.14 13.35
C MET A 181 1.61 -7.98 12.53
N LEU A 182 2.14 -7.70 11.34
CA LEU A 182 1.65 -6.65 10.45
C LEU A 182 0.21 -6.92 10.04
N GLU A 183 -0.11 -8.17 9.72
CA GLU A 183 -1.47 -8.60 9.42
C GLU A 183 -2.45 -8.34 10.56
N ALA A 184 -2.06 -8.66 11.80
CA ALA A 184 -2.86 -8.35 12.98
C ALA A 184 -3.03 -6.83 13.17
N LEU A 185 -1.95 -6.04 13.02
CA LEU A 185 -1.99 -4.59 13.18
C LEU A 185 -2.90 -3.92 12.13
N TYR A 186 -2.77 -4.30 10.85
CA TYR A 186 -3.54 -3.73 9.75
C TYR A 186 -5.01 -4.21 9.77
N ALA A 187 -5.29 -5.39 10.33
CA ALA A 187 -6.65 -5.82 10.63
C ALA A 187 -7.28 -5.07 11.84
N GLY A 188 -6.48 -4.34 12.62
CA GLY A 188 -6.95 -3.58 13.79
C GLY A 188 -6.82 -4.30 15.13
N ASP A 189 -5.99 -5.35 15.22
CA ASP A 189 -5.81 -6.22 16.39
C ASP A 189 -4.36 -6.16 16.92
N ALA A 190 -3.99 -5.00 17.50
CA ALA A 190 -2.68 -4.82 18.11
C ALA A 190 -2.38 -5.79 19.27
N PRO A 191 -3.31 -6.09 20.19
CA PRO A 191 -3.06 -7.07 21.26
C PRO A 191 -2.61 -8.42 20.73
N ARG A 192 -3.22 -8.90 19.65
CA ARG A 192 -2.83 -10.13 18.99
C ARG A 192 -1.44 -10.07 18.38
N ALA A 193 -1.06 -8.97 17.73
CA ALA A 193 0.29 -8.80 17.19
C ALA A 193 1.36 -8.96 18.29
N TRP A 194 1.13 -8.35 19.45
CA TRP A 194 2.05 -8.45 20.59
C TRP A 194 2.02 -9.82 21.25
N SER A 195 0.85 -10.48 21.31
CA SER A 195 0.75 -11.87 21.76
C SER A 195 1.51 -12.82 20.84
N LEU A 196 1.45 -12.63 19.51
CA LEU A 196 2.22 -13.42 18.55
C LEU A 196 3.71 -13.26 18.80
N LEU A 197 4.21 -12.04 19.00
CA LEU A 197 5.60 -11.79 19.33
C LEU A 197 5.99 -12.48 20.65
N ALA A 198 5.17 -12.34 21.69
CA ALA A 198 5.41 -12.93 23.01
C ALA A 198 5.50 -14.46 22.94
N THR A 199 4.55 -15.08 22.24
CA THR A 199 4.44 -16.53 22.16
C THR A 199 5.43 -17.13 21.16
N ALA A 200 5.56 -16.60 19.95
CA ALA A 200 6.43 -17.22 18.94
C ALA A 200 7.94 -17.14 19.29
N TRP A 201 8.34 -16.17 20.12
CA TRP A 201 9.74 -16.01 20.52
C TRP A 201 10.21 -17.18 21.39
N PRO A 202 11.32 -17.88 21.05
CA PRO A 202 11.80 -19.01 21.83
C PRO A 202 12.12 -18.63 23.29
N PRO A 203 11.68 -19.42 24.29
CA PRO A 203 12.01 -19.17 25.69
C PRO A 203 13.52 -19.08 25.93
N GLY A 204 13.94 -18.10 26.74
CA GLY A 204 15.35 -17.88 27.07
C GLY A 204 16.19 -17.23 25.96
N ARG A 205 15.62 -17.01 24.77
CA ARG A 205 16.33 -16.30 23.69
C ARG A 205 16.30 -14.79 23.94
N PRO A 206 17.45 -14.11 24.02
CA PRO A 206 17.48 -12.66 24.20
C PRO A 206 17.03 -11.92 22.92
N GLY A 207 16.74 -10.62 23.05
CA GLY A 207 16.57 -9.71 21.91
C GLY A 207 15.13 -9.42 21.48
N GLN A 208 14.12 -9.94 22.17
CA GLN A 208 12.71 -9.69 21.85
C GLN A 208 12.35 -8.21 21.93
N ASP A 209 12.77 -7.52 22.98
CA ASP A 209 12.51 -6.08 23.16
C ASP A 209 13.22 -5.23 22.10
N ALA A 210 14.47 -5.57 21.79
CA ALA A 210 15.24 -4.90 20.75
C ALA A 210 14.60 -5.09 19.36
N PHE A 211 14.08 -6.30 19.09
CA PHE A 211 13.30 -6.57 17.88
C PHE A 211 12.02 -5.74 17.84
N ARG A 212 11.25 -5.71 18.94
CA ARG A 212 10.02 -4.91 19.04
C ARG A 212 10.29 -3.43 18.79
N ALA A 213 11.33 -2.87 19.40
CA ALA A 213 11.71 -1.47 19.20
C ALA A 213 12.09 -1.20 17.74
N ALA A 214 12.91 -2.06 17.13
CA ALA A 214 13.29 -1.93 15.72
C ALA A 214 12.09 -2.08 14.78
N PHE A 215 11.16 -2.98 15.09
CA PHE A 215 9.92 -3.19 14.35
C PHE A 215 9.04 -1.94 14.37
N LEU A 216 8.82 -1.34 15.54
CA LEU A 216 8.06 -0.10 15.67
C LEU A 216 8.75 1.07 14.97
N ALA A 217 10.08 1.17 15.05
CA ALA A 217 10.84 2.19 14.32
C ALA A 217 10.74 2.03 12.79
N GLN A 218 10.66 0.78 12.30
CA GLN A 218 10.41 0.52 10.89
C GLN A 218 8.97 0.85 10.51
N LEU A 219 7.99 0.42 11.31
CA LEU A 219 6.57 0.68 11.10
C LEU A 219 6.27 2.18 11.08
N ALA A 220 6.94 2.97 11.91
CA ALA A 220 6.77 4.43 11.98
C ALA A 220 7.19 5.17 10.70
N GLN A 221 7.93 4.52 9.79
CA GLN A 221 8.26 5.07 8.48
C GLN A 221 7.13 4.89 7.45
N SER A 222 6.11 4.09 7.79
CA SER A 222 4.96 3.88 6.90
C SER A 222 4.19 5.19 6.70
N PRO A 223 3.77 5.51 5.46
CA PRO A 223 2.88 6.64 5.21
C PRO A 223 1.51 6.48 5.89
N TYR A 224 1.16 5.25 6.28
CA TYR A 224 -0.10 4.92 6.94
C TYR A 224 0.02 4.93 8.47
N TRP A 225 1.23 5.04 9.01
CA TRP A 225 1.50 5.00 10.45
C TRP A 225 0.70 6.02 11.27
N PRO A 226 0.54 7.30 10.87
CA PRO A 226 -0.22 8.25 11.67
C PRO A 226 -1.67 7.84 11.90
N GLU A 227 -2.30 7.18 10.92
CA GLU A 227 -3.67 6.69 11.05
C GLU A 227 -3.73 5.35 11.79
N LEU A 228 -2.78 4.43 11.52
CA LEU A 228 -2.65 3.14 12.21
C LEU A 228 -2.46 3.33 13.73
N SER A 229 -1.46 4.11 14.13
CA SER A 229 -1.11 4.35 15.54
C SER A 229 -2.26 4.98 16.33
N ALA A 230 -2.86 6.05 15.78
CA ALA A 230 -3.99 6.72 16.40
C ALA A 230 -5.19 5.79 16.64
N ARG A 231 -5.46 4.86 15.71
CA ARG A 231 -6.56 3.89 15.85
C ARG A 231 -6.24 2.78 16.83
N LEU A 232 -4.99 2.30 16.83
CA LEU A 232 -4.56 1.16 17.64
C LEU A 232 -4.19 1.56 19.07
N GLY A 233 -4.07 2.86 19.36
CA GLY A 233 -3.62 3.37 20.65
C GLY A 233 -2.14 3.06 20.91
N LEU A 234 -1.32 3.12 19.86
CA LEU A 234 0.13 2.86 19.88
C LEU A 234 0.95 4.15 19.88
#